data_AF-A0A2E2EG46-F1
#
_entry.id   AF-A0A2E2EG46-F1
#
_cell.length_a   1.000
_cell.length_b   1.000
_cell.length_c   1.000
_cell.angle_alpha   90.00
_cell.angle_beta   90.00
_cell.angle_gamma   90.00
#
_symmetry.space_group_name_H-M   'P 1'
#
loop_
_entity.id
_entity.type
_entity.pdbx_description
1 polymer ?
#
loop_
_entity_poly.entity_id
_entity_poly.type
_entity_poly.pdbx_seq_one_letter_code
_entity_poly.pdbx_strand_id
1 'polypeptide(L)'
;MELHFIATCLILNKVAVGCNRKGFQVKKLDIEFLVYEGEHFEVEFYFDENEDIVIWNDFLALSDKEQASFLARVEKLADSPPGTIHPKTIFNLEDDKDKIWAIKFGNNRFCSFFYEGGKIIITNAYKKQSQKNRKKENTQIKKASKFKLDYEKRAKKNDYYPEDKD
;
A
#
# COMPACT_ATOMS: atom_id res chain seq x y z
N MET A 1 16.71 -11.50 -21.88
CA MET A 1 15.24 -11.49 -22.04
C MET A 1 14.68 -12.22 -20.83
N GLU A 2 14.81 -11.59 -19.66
CA GLU A 2 14.59 -12.27 -18.37
C GLU A 2 14.40 -11.24 -17.25
N LEU A 3 13.58 -10.21 -17.51
CA LEU A 3 13.15 -9.23 -16.49
C LEU A 3 11.65 -9.28 -16.20
N HIS A 4 10.90 -10.12 -16.94
CA HIS A 4 9.45 -10.26 -16.78
C HIS A 4 9.06 -11.32 -15.74
N PHE A 5 9.98 -12.15 -15.26
CA PHE A 5 9.65 -13.31 -14.42
C PHE A 5 9.76 -13.05 -12.91
N ILE A 6 10.53 -12.04 -12.49
CA ILE A 6 10.76 -11.77 -11.06
C ILE A 6 9.66 -10.89 -10.45
N ALA A 7 9.08 -9.95 -11.20
CA ALA A 7 8.05 -9.05 -10.68
C ALA A 7 6.65 -9.70 -10.55
N THR A 8 6.41 -10.86 -11.16
CA THR A 8 5.12 -11.57 -11.07
C THR A 8 5.11 -12.67 -9.99
N CYS A 9 6.26 -12.99 -9.38
CA CYS A 9 6.39 -14.14 -8.48
C CYS A 9 6.01 -13.91 -7.02
N LEU A 10 5.65 -12.68 -6.61
CA LEU A 10 5.33 -12.36 -5.20
C LEU A 10 3.85 -12.04 -4.94
N ILE A 11 2.95 -12.29 -5.90
CA ILE A 11 1.50 -12.02 -5.74
C ILE A 11 0.62 -13.23 -6.08
N LEU A 12 1.17 -14.34 -6.58
CA LEU A 12 0.37 -15.48 -7.02
C LEU A 12 0.96 -16.81 -6.56
N ASN A 13 0.72 -17.19 -5.30
CA ASN A 13 0.83 -18.60 -4.92
C ASN A 13 -0.29 -19.05 -3.97
N LYS A 14 -1.21 -19.83 -4.56
CA LYS A 14 -1.93 -20.98 -3.97
C LYS A 14 -3.07 -20.70 -2.98
N VAL A 15 -4.29 -20.48 -3.49
CA VAL A 15 -5.50 -20.96 -2.82
C VAL A 15 -5.79 -22.38 -3.29
N ALA A 16 -5.34 -23.36 -2.51
CA ALA A 16 -5.80 -24.74 -2.64
C ALA A 16 -7.25 -24.81 -2.15
N VAL A 17 -8.20 -24.88 -3.09
CA VAL A 17 -9.61 -25.18 -2.79
C VAL A 17 -9.72 -26.67 -2.43
N GLY A 18 -9.70 -26.97 -1.14
CA GLY A 18 -9.94 -28.30 -0.58
C GLY A 18 -11.31 -28.36 0.10
N CYS A 19 -12.19 -29.21 -0.43
CA CYS A 19 -13.56 -29.42 0.03
C CYS A 19 -13.68 -30.08 1.42
N ASN A 20 -14.70 -29.62 2.15
CA ASN A 20 -15.32 -29.99 3.42
C ASN A 20 -15.16 -31.44 3.96
N ARG A 21 -14.62 -31.58 5.20
CA ARG A 21 -15.06 -32.57 6.21
C ARG A 21 -14.86 -32.00 7.63
N LYS A 22 -15.98 -31.85 8.35
CA LYS A 22 -16.17 -31.83 9.81
C LYS A 22 -15.03 -31.27 10.67
N GLY A 23 -15.27 -30.10 11.26
CA GLY A 23 -14.55 -29.61 12.45
C GLY A 23 -13.07 -29.31 12.20
N PHE A 24 -12.77 -28.16 11.61
CA PHE A 24 -11.40 -27.66 11.49
C PHE A 24 -11.42 -26.14 11.67
N GLN A 25 -10.60 -25.65 12.60
CA GLN A 25 -10.37 -24.21 12.84
C GLN A 25 -9.92 -23.55 11.54
N VAL A 26 -10.55 -22.44 11.15
CA VAL A 26 -10.18 -21.73 9.91
C VAL A 26 -8.84 -21.04 10.13
N LYS A 27 -7.96 -21.29 9.16
CA LYS A 27 -6.51 -21.13 9.14
C LYS A 27 -6.02 -19.69 9.19
N LYS A 28 -4.78 -19.56 9.67
CA LYS A 28 -3.76 -18.52 9.42
C LYS A 28 -4.03 -17.73 8.14
N LEU A 29 -4.26 -16.42 8.28
CA LEU A 29 -4.44 -15.53 7.13
C LEU A 29 -3.06 -15.04 6.66
N ASP A 30 -2.58 -15.62 5.57
CA ASP A 30 -1.42 -15.13 4.82
C ASP A 30 -1.84 -13.89 4.01
N ILE A 31 -2.10 -12.76 4.68
CA ILE A 31 -2.32 -11.50 3.97
C ILE A 31 -0.94 -11.02 3.50
N GLU A 32 -0.64 -11.18 2.21
CA GLU A 32 0.53 -10.54 1.59
C GLU A 32 0.23 -9.05 1.37
N PHE A 33 0.33 -8.27 2.45
CA PHE A 33 0.21 -6.80 2.42
C PHE A 33 1.56 -6.11 2.18
N LEU A 34 2.67 -6.83 2.32
CA LEU A 34 4.01 -6.33 2.01
C LEU A 34 4.15 -6.10 0.50
N VAL A 35 4.48 -4.88 0.10
CA VAL A 35 4.72 -4.51 -1.30
C VAL A 35 6.20 -4.62 -1.64
N TYR A 36 7.07 -4.12 -0.74
CA TYR A 36 8.52 -4.11 -0.93
C TYR A 36 9.23 -3.86 0.41
N GLU A 37 10.26 -4.64 0.69
CA GLU A 37 11.19 -4.41 1.81
C GLU A 37 12.45 -3.75 1.25
N GLY A 38 12.60 -2.45 1.48
CA GLY A 38 13.76 -1.69 1.02
C GLY A 38 14.83 -1.51 2.08
N GLU A 39 15.96 -0.92 1.70
CA GLU A 39 17.11 -0.67 2.58
C GLU A 39 16.76 0.22 3.79
N HIS A 40 15.81 1.14 3.63
CA HIS A 40 15.47 2.13 4.65
C HIS A 40 14.00 2.13 5.05
N PHE A 41 13.11 1.70 4.15
CA PHE A 41 11.69 1.61 4.46
C PHE A 41 11.07 0.30 3.99
N GLU A 42 10.19 -0.24 4.82
CA GLU A 42 9.22 -1.26 4.42
C GLU A 42 7.97 -0.58 3.86
N VAL A 43 7.47 -1.07 2.73
CA VAL A 43 6.30 -0.51 2.06
C VAL A 43 5.19 -1.54 2.05
N GLU A 44 4.04 -1.14 2.59
CA GLU A 44 2.89 -2.01 2.83
C GLU A 44 1.62 -1.43 2.21
N PHE A 45 0.72 -2.29 1.78
CA PHE A 45 -0.67 -1.92 1.61
C PHE A 45 -1.41 -1.97 2.94
N TYR A 46 -2.21 -0.94 3.20
CA TYR A 46 -3.16 -0.94 4.30
C TYR A 46 -4.21 -2.04 4.09
N PHE A 47 -4.46 -2.84 5.13
CA PHE A 47 -5.64 -3.68 5.25
C PHE A 47 -6.53 -3.18 6.39
N ASP A 48 -7.85 -3.36 6.26
CA ASP A 48 -8.82 -2.89 7.26
C ASP A 48 -9.06 -3.90 8.39
N GLU A 49 -10.04 -3.63 9.26
CA GLU A 49 -10.42 -4.53 10.36
C GLU A 49 -10.97 -5.89 9.92
N ASN A 50 -11.37 -6.02 8.64
CA ASN A 50 -11.82 -7.28 8.04
C ASN A 50 -10.70 -7.96 7.26
N GLU A 51 -9.45 -7.50 7.43
CA GLU A 51 -8.28 -8.06 6.74
C GLU A 51 -8.31 -7.83 5.22
N ASP A 52 -9.11 -6.87 4.75
CA ASP A 52 -9.23 -6.54 3.33
C ASP A 52 -8.21 -5.46 2.91
N ILE A 53 -7.41 -5.77 1.88
CA ILE A 53 -6.52 -4.79 1.24
C ILE A 53 -7.34 -3.84 0.36
N VAL A 54 -7.67 -2.67 0.90
CA VAL A 54 -8.60 -1.72 0.27
C VAL A 54 -8.15 -1.27 -1.13
N ILE A 55 -6.84 -1.10 -1.35
CA ILE A 55 -6.28 -0.60 -2.60
C ILE A 55 -6.13 -1.68 -3.68
N TRP A 56 -6.38 -2.96 -3.36
CA TRP A 56 -6.05 -4.09 -4.22
C TRP A 56 -6.66 -3.97 -5.62
N ASN A 57 -7.96 -3.65 -5.67
CA ASN A 57 -8.67 -3.48 -6.94
C ASN A 57 -8.16 -2.28 -7.75
N ASP A 58 -7.70 -1.21 -7.10
CA ASP A 58 -7.10 -0.06 -7.79
C ASP A 58 -5.75 -0.45 -8.42
N PHE A 59 -4.94 -1.26 -7.73
CA PHE A 59 -3.67 -1.78 -8.24
C PHE A 59 -3.88 -2.74 -9.41
N LEU A 60 -4.79 -3.70 -9.29
CA LEU A 60 -5.11 -4.67 -10.36
C LEU A 60 -5.70 -4.01 -11.61
N ALA A 61 -6.37 -2.86 -11.46
CA ALA A 61 -6.92 -2.11 -12.59
C ALA A 61 -5.85 -1.34 -13.39
N LEU A 62 -4.60 -1.28 -12.92
CA LEU A 62 -3.48 -0.70 -13.65
C LEU A 62 -3.02 -1.63 -14.78
N SER A 63 -2.58 -1.05 -15.90
CA SER A 63 -1.84 -1.80 -16.92
C SER A 63 -0.49 -2.29 -16.39
N ASP A 64 0.08 -3.34 -16.99
CA ASP A 64 1.41 -3.87 -16.63
C ASP A 64 2.48 -2.77 -16.58
N LYS A 65 2.43 -1.83 -17.54
CA LYS A 65 3.34 -0.69 -17.59
C LYS A 65 3.14 0.26 -16.41
N GLU A 66 1.91 0.48 -15.99
CA GLU A 66 1.59 1.32 -14.83
C GLU A 66 1.97 0.63 -13.51
N GLN A 67 1.74 -0.68 -13.38
CA GLN A 67 2.18 -1.47 -12.23
C GLN A 67 3.71 -1.44 -12.10
N ALA A 68 4.44 -1.71 -13.19
CA ALA A 68 5.90 -1.60 -13.21
C ALA A 68 6.39 -0.19 -12.85
N SER A 69 5.69 0.85 -13.34
CA SER A 69 6.00 2.25 -12.97
C SER A 69 5.78 2.52 -11.49
N PHE A 70 4.72 1.97 -10.91
CA PHE A 70 4.41 2.09 -9.49
C PHE A 70 5.49 1.39 -8.65
N LEU A 71 5.80 0.13 -8.95
CA LEU A 71 6.78 -0.67 -8.21
C LEU A 71 8.19 -0.05 -8.26
N ALA A 72 8.64 0.43 -9.42
CA ALA A 72 9.93 1.11 -9.53
C ALA A 72 10.02 2.41 -8.70
N ARG A 73 8.88 3.05 -8.40
CA ARG A 73 8.84 4.22 -7.51
C ARG A 73 8.80 3.81 -6.05
N VAL A 74 8.11 2.72 -5.73
CA VAL A 74 8.11 2.11 -4.39
C VAL A 74 9.53 1.72 -4.02
N GLU A 75 10.21 0.92 -4.86
CA GLU A 75 11.62 0.55 -4.71
C GLU A 75 12.50 1.78 -4.47
N LYS A 76 12.43 2.76 -5.38
CA LYS A 76 13.21 4.00 -5.24
C LYS A 76 12.96 4.74 -3.94
N LEU A 77 11.72 4.80 -3.45
CA LEU A 77 11.39 5.48 -2.20
C LEU A 77 11.90 4.69 -0.99
N ALA A 78 11.73 3.38 -1.03
CA ALA A 78 12.08 2.47 0.05
C ALA A 78 13.59 2.34 0.26
N ASP A 79 14.35 2.38 -0.83
CA ASP A 79 15.82 2.30 -0.81
C ASP A 79 16.49 3.68 -0.67
N SER A 80 15.73 4.77 -0.65
CA SER A 80 16.32 6.10 -0.46
C SER A 80 16.50 6.42 1.03
N PRO A 81 17.64 6.98 1.45
CA PRO A 81 17.87 7.37 2.83
C PRO A 81 16.77 8.29 3.37
N PRO A 82 16.39 8.18 4.66
CA PRO A 82 15.41 9.06 5.27
C PRO A 82 15.79 10.54 5.09
N GLY A 83 14.81 11.37 4.71
CA GLY A 83 15.01 12.79 4.42
C GLY A 83 15.40 13.11 2.96
N THR A 84 15.53 12.10 2.10
CA THR A 84 15.75 12.30 0.66
C THR A 84 14.61 13.10 0.03
N ILE A 85 14.97 14.18 -0.68
CA ILE A 85 14.01 15.02 -1.40
C ILE A 85 13.77 14.42 -2.79
N HIS A 86 12.61 13.79 -2.96
CA HIS A 86 12.19 13.26 -4.24
C HIS A 86 11.52 14.34 -5.12
N PRO A 87 11.62 14.23 -6.45
CA PRO A 87 10.85 15.08 -7.36
C PRO A 87 9.34 15.00 -7.05
N LYS A 88 8.66 16.15 -7.05
CA LYS A 88 7.19 16.24 -6.84
C LYS A 88 6.36 15.47 -7.88
N THR A 89 6.97 15.03 -8.97
CA THR A 89 6.38 14.17 -10.00
C THR A 89 6.39 12.69 -9.63
N ILE A 90 7.17 12.30 -8.62
CA ILE A 90 7.28 10.93 -8.08
C ILE A 90 6.57 10.83 -6.74
N PHE A 91 6.84 11.75 -5.81
CA PHE A 91 6.31 11.72 -4.46
C PHE A 91 6.03 13.13 -3.98
N ASN A 92 4.82 13.38 -3.50
CA ASN A 92 4.40 14.74 -3.12
C ASN A 92 3.43 14.72 -1.94
N LEU A 93 3.54 15.72 -1.08
CA LEU A 93 2.59 15.96 0.01
C LEU A 93 1.27 16.50 -0.56
N GLU A 94 0.18 15.76 -0.34
CA GLU A 94 -1.17 16.11 -0.78
C GLU A 94 -2.03 16.68 0.36
N ASP A 95 -1.71 16.38 1.62
CA ASP A 95 -2.29 17.01 2.81
C ASP A 95 -1.22 17.32 3.85
N ASP A 96 -1.03 18.61 4.13
CA ASP A 96 -0.04 19.07 5.12
C ASP A 96 -0.49 18.83 6.56
N LYS A 97 -1.80 18.80 6.83
CA LYS A 97 -2.32 18.66 8.19
C LYS A 97 -2.15 17.23 8.69
N ASP A 98 -2.64 16.28 7.91
CA ASP A 98 -2.62 14.85 8.28
C ASP A 98 -1.36 14.14 7.78
N LYS A 99 -0.47 14.86 7.08
CA LYS A 99 0.77 14.37 6.46
C LYS A 99 0.52 13.19 5.52
N ILE A 100 -0.40 13.40 4.58
CA ILE A 100 -0.72 12.43 3.52
C ILE A 100 0.12 12.76 2.29
N TRP A 101 0.89 11.76 1.87
CA TRP A 101 1.72 11.81 0.67
C TRP A 101 1.10 11.00 -0.45
N ALA A 102 1.51 11.24 -1.69
CA ALA A 102 1.10 10.43 -2.82
C ALA A 102 2.29 10.00 -3.69
N ILE A 103 2.36 8.70 -3.98
CA ILE A 103 3.21 8.14 -5.04
C ILE A 103 2.53 8.40 -6.38
N LYS A 104 3.26 9.03 -7.31
CA LYS A 104 2.72 9.60 -8.56
C LYS A 104 3.33 8.95 -9.79
N PHE A 105 2.47 8.41 -10.65
CA PHE A 105 2.84 7.87 -11.95
C PHE A 105 1.72 8.15 -12.95
N GLY A 106 2.04 8.86 -14.05
CA GLY A 106 1.03 9.37 -14.98
C GLY A 106 -0.03 10.22 -14.27
N ASN A 107 -1.30 9.82 -14.39
CA ASN A 107 -2.42 10.43 -13.67
C ASN A 107 -2.82 9.71 -12.38
N ASN A 108 -2.17 8.60 -12.03
CA ASN A 108 -2.44 7.83 -10.82
C ASN A 108 -1.72 8.41 -9.60
N ARG A 109 -2.41 8.43 -8.46
CA ARG A 109 -1.92 8.91 -7.18
C ARG A 109 -2.29 7.87 -6.15
N PHE A 110 -1.28 7.26 -5.54
CA PHE A 110 -1.45 6.26 -4.49
C PHE A 110 -1.13 6.96 -3.17
N CYS A 111 -2.15 7.21 -2.37
CA CYS A 111 -2.03 7.88 -1.08
C CYS A 111 -1.26 7.00 -0.11
N SER A 112 -0.42 7.63 0.71
CA SER A 112 0.43 6.96 1.68
C SER A 112 0.76 7.87 2.86
N PHE A 113 1.28 7.27 3.93
CA PHE A 113 1.86 7.98 5.06
C PHE A 113 3.05 7.21 5.62
N PHE A 114 3.95 7.93 6.29
CA PHE A 114 5.04 7.32 7.05
C PHE A 114 4.57 6.90 8.43
N TYR A 115 5.09 5.79 8.92
CA TYR A 115 4.89 5.30 10.27
C TYR A 115 6.22 4.95 10.96
N GLU A 116 6.17 4.82 12.28
CA GLU A 116 7.32 4.45 13.12
C GLU A 116 7.92 3.12 12.67
N GLY A 117 9.23 2.95 12.90
CA GLY A 117 9.96 1.74 12.48
C GLY A 117 10.37 1.73 11.01
N GLY A 118 10.27 2.85 10.29
CA GLY A 118 10.67 2.92 8.89
C GLY A 118 9.62 2.32 7.95
N LYS A 119 8.35 2.64 8.15
CA LYS A 119 7.26 2.10 7.32
C LYS A 119 6.63 3.17 6.45
N ILE A 120 6.24 2.79 5.23
CA ILE A 120 5.40 3.57 4.32
C ILE A 120 4.13 2.77 4.05
N ILE A 121 3.00 3.26 4.53
CA ILE A 121 1.71 2.58 4.41
C ILE A 121 0.92 3.22 3.26
N ILE A 122 0.54 2.43 2.27
CA ILE A 122 -0.22 2.85 1.08
C ILE A 122 -1.70 2.49 1.29
N THR A 123 -2.60 3.48 1.22
CA THR A 123 -3.98 3.33 1.69
C THR A 123 -5.03 3.16 0.59
N ASN A 124 -5.01 4.04 -0.40
CA ASN A 124 -6.00 4.09 -1.48
C ASN A 124 -5.44 4.85 -2.67
N ALA A 125 -6.08 4.70 -3.84
CA ALA A 125 -5.66 5.39 -5.05
C ALA A 125 -6.73 6.35 -5.60
N TYR A 126 -6.29 7.29 -6.44
CA TYR A 126 -7.16 8.07 -7.30
C TYR A 126 -6.46 8.54 -8.58
N LYS A 127 -7.26 8.82 -9.62
CA LYS A 127 -6.78 9.47 -10.85
C LYS A 127 -6.99 10.99 -10.75
N LYS A 128 -5.92 11.76 -10.93
CA LYS A 128 -6.02 13.23 -11.00
C LYS A 128 -6.56 13.64 -12.36
N GLN A 129 -7.60 14.47 -12.35
CA GLN A 129 -8.34 14.89 -13.54
C GLN A 129 -8.06 16.35 -13.92
N SER A 130 -7.52 17.15 -13.01
CA SER A 130 -7.16 18.54 -13.28
C SER A 130 -5.99 19.01 -12.44
N GLN A 131 -5.43 20.17 -12.79
CA GLN A 131 -4.29 20.76 -12.07
C GLN A 131 -4.62 21.03 -10.59
N LYS A 132 -5.82 21.56 -10.32
CA LYS A 132 -6.37 21.75 -8.96
C LYS A 132 -7.16 20.52 -8.53
N ASN A 133 -7.07 20.17 -7.24
CA ASN A 133 -7.88 19.10 -6.66
C ASN A 133 -9.34 19.55 -6.56
N ARG A 134 -10.23 18.79 -7.20
CA ARG A 134 -11.68 18.84 -7.13
C ARG A 134 -12.17 18.08 -5.91
N LYS A 135 -13.47 18.19 -5.64
CA LYS A 135 -14.15 17.53 -4.51
C LYS A 135 -13.85 16.03 -4.43
N LYS A 136 -13.86 15.31 -5.55
CA LYS A 136 -13.57 13.86 -5.59
C LYS A 136 -12.15 13.52 -5.14
N GLU A 137 -11.15 14.27 -5.59
CA GLU A 137 -9.75 14.08 -5.21
C GLU A 137 -9.55 14.41 -3.73
N ASN A 138 -10.16 15.49 -3.24
CA ASN A 138 -10.13 15.83 -1.81
C ASN A 138 -10.83 14.79 -0.92
N THR A 139 -11.88 14.13 -1.41
CA THR A 139 -12.52 13.00 -0.69
C THR A 139 -11.56 11.82 -0.54
N GLN A 140 -10.75 11.52 -1.57
CA GLN A 140 -9.79 10.42 -1.52
C GLN A 140 -8.62 10.71 -0.58
N ILE A 141 -8.17 11.96 -0.52
CA ILE A 141 -7.16 12.40 0.46
C ILE A 141 -7.71 12.29 1.89
N LYS A 142 -8.94 12.76 2.14
CA LYS A 142 -9.60 12.58 3.44
C LYS A 142 -9.83 11.11 3.81
N LYS A 143 -10.04 10.24 2.81
CA LYS A 143 -10.15 8.79 3.02
C LYS A 143 -8.82 8.23 3.52
N ALA A 144 -7.69 8.63 2.92
CA ALA A 144 -6.36 8.27 3.39
C ALA A 144 -6.10 8.72 4.84
N SER A 145 -6.50 9.94 5.21
CA SER A 145 -6.41 10.41 6.60
C SER A 145 -7.18 9.52 7.59
N LYS A 146 -8.36 9.02 7.20
CA LYS A 146 -9.14 8.10 8.04
C LYS A 146 -8.44 6.75 8.20
N PHE A 147 -7.90 6.20 7.12
CA PHE A 147 -7.14 4.94 7.15
C PHE A 147 -5.87 5.05 7.97
N LYS A 148 -5.16 6.19 7.87
CA LYS A 148 -4.04 6.49 8.76
C LYS A 148 -4.45 6.46 10.24
N LEU A 149 -5.52 7.16 10.60
CA LEU A 149 -6.02 7.18 11.99
C LEU A 149 -6.46 5.80 12.47
N ASP A 150 -7.01 4.96 11.59
CA ASP A 150 -7.36 3.59 11.91
C ASP A 150 -6.12 2.72 12.14
N TYR A 151 -5.20 2.70 11.17
CA TYR A 151 -3.92 2.00 11.25
C TYR A 151 -3.18 2.37 12.54
N GLU A 152 -3.01 3.66 12.83
CA GLU A 152 -2.28 4.12 14.01
C GLU A 152 -2.92 3.64 15.32
N LYS A 153 -4.26 3.51 15.36
CA LYS A 153 -4.97 2.98 16.53
C LYS A 153 -4.74 1.49 16.69
N ARG A 154 -4.83 0.71 15.60
CA ARG A 154 -4.64 -0.75 15.64
C ARG A 154 -3.19 -1.11 15.90
N ALA A 155 -2.24 -0.42 15.28
CA ALA A 155 -0.81 -0.62 15.49
C ALA A 155 -0.43 -0.37 16.97
N LYS A 156 -0.92 0.72 17.58
CA LYS A 156 -0.67 1.02 19.01
C LYS A 156 -1.27 0.00 19.98
N LYS A 157 -2.34 -0.69 19.58
CA LYS A 157 -2.98 -1.74 20.38
C LYS A 157 -2.39 -3.13 20.15
N ASN A 158 -1.44 -3.26 19.23
CA ASN A 158 -0.97 -4.54 18.71
C ASN A 158 -2.08 -5.38 18.05
N ASP A 159 -3.12 -4.71 17.53
CA ASP A 159 -4.25 -5.32 16.82
C ASP A 159 -4.03 -5.31 15.29
N TYR A 160 -3.00 -4.60 14.81
CA TYR A 160 -2.68 -4.54 13.38
C TYR A 160 -1.76 -5.69 12.96
N TYR A 161 -0.68 -5.92 13.70
CA TYR A 161 0.19 -7.08 13.54
C TYR A 161 -0.10 -8.04 14.69
N PRO A 162 -1.13 -8.89 14.60
CA PRO A 162 -1.32 -9.89 15.65
C PRO A 162 -0.07 -10.77 15.68
N GLU A 163 0.76 -10.62 16.71
CA GLU A 163 1.85 -11.57 16.97
C GLU A 163 1.24 -12.96 17.02
N ASP A 164 1.97 -13.95 16.47
CA ASP A 164 1.66 -15.36 16.65
C ASP A 164 1.49 -15.59 18.16
N LYS A 165 0.25 -15.73 18.63
CA LYS A 165 -0.01 -16.20 19.98
C LYS A 165 0.35 -17.68 19.97
N ASP A 166 1.52 -17.98 20.53
CA ASP A 166 2.02 -19.32 20.85
C ASP A 166 0.92 -20.27 21.36
#